data_AF-A0AAD4D025-F1
#
_entry.id   AF-A0AAD4D025-F1
#
_cell.length_a   1.000
_cell.length_b   1.000
_cell.length_c   1.000
_cell.angle_alpha   90.00
_cell.angle_beta   90.00
_cell.angle_gamma   90.00
#
_symmetry.space_group_name_H-M   'P 1'
#
loop_
_entity.id
_entity.type
_entity.pdbx_description
1 polymer ?
#
loop_
_entity_poly.entity_id
_entity_poly.type
_entity_poly.pdbx_seq_one_letter_code
_entity_poly.pdbx_strand_id
1 'polypeptide(L)'
;TPYNSPVPLTPPSPTPLSSSNTDATDLIFSRAVDKLNEVCRQRLLRPAADFVNETRRINNEARKQQATDTSTYNSHRQRYKRVAKNPQDLVTMLTMIDKQAASATERNTSRSNRCKAAARVILHRATDIVNDYRASRLISLRAELDTRLAKAEVSRRLQESHRIQHHVVVTRLQEYHRTQHRAEVTRLRESHRTQHPTVVTRLKKHRSALTCHKKGFDTTAIFPLQKKYQALAPAIPATPTVQIGPLCLSPAEAAAMRAVQETLTNNINPRILYSDGSLLHSGMEDVSQAFAVVDLTQEPTLTVQGRSDGYASSAKAELMGLLAAVLAAPPDQDIVIRLDNESVVTQFRSLVKERSGTLPRKRFRNTYAGLWAVLYQVVDTRPGKVEVEWIKGHSNILGNELADQAAKGAAQSNTAPW
;
A
#
# COMPACT_ATOMS: atom_id res chain seq x y z
N THR A 1 21.12 -22.90 55.40
CA THR A 1 21.97 -22.27 54.38
C THR A 1 21.23 -22.31 53.04
N PRO A 2 21.07 -21.17 52.34
CA PRO A 2 19.76 -20.80 51.84
C PRO A 2 19.57 -20.91 50.33
N TYR A 3 18.28 -21.02 50.00
CA TYR A 3 17.61 -20.85 48.71
C TYR A 3 18.07 -19.60 47.94
N ASN A 4 18.43 -19.77 46.66
CA ASN A 4 18.52 -18.68 45.69
C ASN A 4 17.34 -18.78 44.72
N SER A 5 16.31 -17.99 44.99
CA SER A 5 15.26 -17.65 44.02
C SER A 5 15.77 -16.53 43.09
N PRO A 6 15.49 -16.56 41.79
CA PRO A 6 15.81 -15.44 40.91
C PRO A 6 14.87 -14.25 41.17
N VAL A 7 15.49 -13.09 41.36
CA VAL A 7 14.83 -11.77 41.54
C VAL A 7 14.08 -11.39 40.25
N PRO A 8 12.82 -10.94 40.33
CA PRO A 8 12.15 -10.36 39.16
C PRO A 8 12.73 -8.97 38.89
N LEU A 9 13.27 -8.78 37.69
CA LEU A 9 13.63 -7.45 37.18
C LEU A 9 12.35 -6.62 37.04
N THR A 10 12.18 -5.65 37.93
CA THR A 10 11.23 -4.55 37.76
C THR A 10 11.66 -3.71 36.55
N PRO A 11 10.74 -3.39 35.61
CA PRO A 11 11.05 -2.45 34.55
C PRO A 11 11.23 -1.04 35.14
N PRO A 12 12.15 -0.21 34.60
CA PRO A 12 12.32 1.15 35.07
C PRO A 12 11.05 1.96 34.81
N SER A 13 10.58 2.65 35.85
CA SER A 13 9.51 3.63 35.78
C SER A 13 9.85 4.69 34.72
N PRO A 14 8.91 5.05 33.82
CA PRO A 14 9.16 6.10 32.84
C PRO A 14 9.29 7.45 33.53
N THR A 15 10.43 8.11 33.33
CA THR A 15 10.65 9.50 33.70
C THR A 15 9.66 10.38 32.92
N PRO A 16 8.93 11.29 33.56
CA PRO A 16 7.98 12.14 32.86
C PRO A 16 8.77 13.17 32.02
N LEU A 17 8.72 13.00 30.70
CA LEU A 17 9.19 14.02 29.77
C LEU A 17 8.24 15.23 29.86
N SER A 18 8.86 16.36 30.18
CA SER A 18 8.36 17.73 30.10
C SER A 18 7.27 17.92 29.05
N SER A 19 6.10 18.32 29.52
CA SER A 19 4.98 18.79 28.71
C SER A 19 5.36 20.11 28.03
N SER A 20 5.66 20.06 26.74
CA SER A 20 5.65 21.23 25.88
C SER A 20 4.66 21.00 24.73
N ASN A 21 3.58 21.79 24.75
CA ASN A 21 2.61 22.02 23.69
C ASN A 21 2.15 20.79 22.88
N THR A 22 1.31 19.96 23.51
CA THR A 22 0.41 19.08 22.75
C THR A 22 -0.64 19.93 22.04
N ASP A 23 -0.49 20.01 20.73
CA ASP A 23 -1.38 20.65 19.78
C ASP A 23 -2.80 20.10 19.97
N ALA A 24 -3.80 20.97 20.18
CA ALA A 24 -5.17 20.55 20.51
C ALA A 24 -5.81 19.64 19.43
N THR A 25 -5.26 19.68 18.23
CA THR A 25 -5.52 18.81 17.08
C THR A 25 -5.17 17.33 17.33
N ASP A 26 -4.09 17.02 18.05
CA ASP A 26 -3.67 15.65 18.33
C ASP A 26 -4.59 14.95 19.36
N LEU A 27 -5.06 15.70 20.36
CA LEU A 27 -6.04 15.20 21.34
C LEU A 27 -7.40 14.90 20.70
N ILE A 28 -7.81 15.70 19.70
CA ILE A 28 -9.04 15.45 18.93
C ILE A 28 -8.87 14.23 18.04
N PHE A 29 -7.71 14.08 17.39
CA PHE A 29 -7.43 12.94 16.51
C PHE A 29 -7.32 11.64 17.30
N SER A 30 -6.59 11.63 18.41
CA SER A 30 -6.51 10.48 19.33
C SER A 30 -7.90 10.08 19.85
N ARG A 31 -8.72 11.02 20.32
CA ARG A 31 -10.10 10.71 20.75
C ARG A 31 -10.96 10.18 19.61
N ALA A 32 -10.78 10.66 18.38
CA ALA A 32 -11.53 10.17 17.22
C ALA A 32 -11.10 8.74 16.83
N VAL A 33 -9.80 8.44 16.89
CA VAL A 33 -9.25 7.10 16.65
C VAL A 33 -9.69 6.12 17.73
N ASP A 34 -9.66 6.52 19.01
CA ASP A 34 -10.11 5.67 20.12
C ASP A 34 -11.61 5.37 20.05
N LYS A 35 -12.41 6.38 19.68
CA LYS A 35 -13.86 6.21 19.49
C LYS A 35 -14.18 5.34 18.26
N LEU A 36 -13.39 5.46 17.19
CA LEU A 36 -13.49 4.59 16.03
C LEU A 36 -13.11 3.15 16.37
N ASN A 37 -12.02 2.95 17.12
CA ASN A 37 -11.58 1.66 17.62
C ASN A 37 -12.62 1.01 18.51
N GLU A 38 -13.21 1.73 19.47
CA GLU A 38 -14.24 1.18 20.35
C GLU A 38 -15.54 0.86 19.60
N VAL A 39 -15.95 1.68 18.63
CA VAL A 39 -17.11 1.37 17.77
C VAL A 39 -16.85 0.14 16.89
N CYS A 40 -15.65 0.02 16.31
CA CYS A 40 -15.23 -1.17 15.57
C CYS A 40 -15.18 -2.40 16.47
N ARG A 41 -14.65 -2.27 17.69
CA ARG A 41 -14.55 -3.32 18.70
C ARG A 41 -15.94 -3.82 19.13
N GLN A 42 -16.86 -2.92 19.46
CA GLN A 42 -18.23 -3.32 19.84
C GLN A 42 -19.03 -3.93 18.69
N ARG A 43 -18.84 -3.45 17.45
CA ARG A 43 -19.56 -3.95 16.27
C ARG A 43 -18.99 -5.24 15.70
N LEU A 44 -17.69 -5.51 15.87
CA LEU A 44 -17.03 -6.76 15.42
C LEU A 44 -17.06 -7.86 16.48
N LEU A 45 -16.95 -7.53 17.77
CA LEU A 45 -16.91 -8.53 18.84
C LEU A 45 -18.29 -9.06 19.24
N ARG A 46 -19.38 -8.30 19.06
CA ARG A 46 -20.74 -8.82 19.33
C ARG A 46 -21.11 -10.01 18.44
N PRO A 47 -20.92 -9.97 17.11
CA PRO A 47 -21.14 -11.12 16.24
C PRO A 47 -20.26 -12.33 16.60
N ALA A 48 -19.02 -12.08 17.05
CA ALA A 48 -18.12 -13.15 17.49
C ALA A 48 -18.59 -13.80 18.79
N ALA A 49 -19.09 -13.03 19.76
CA ALA A 49 -19.67 -13.56 21.00
C ALA A 49 -20.96 -14.36 20.74
N ASP A 50 -21.83 -13.88 19.86
CA ASP A 50 -23.03 -14.59 19.42
C ASP A 50 -22.66 -15.94 18.75
N PHE A 51 -21.64 -15.93 17.89
CA PHE A 51 -21.12 -17.14 17.23
C PHE A 51 -20.52 -18.15 18.22
N VAL A 52 -19.74 -17.69 19.19
CA VAL A 52 -19.15 -18.55 20.23
C VAL A 52 -20.26 -19.17 21.10
N ASN A 53 -21.29 -18.40 21.45
CA ASN A 53 -22.43 -18.91 22.22
C ASN A 53 -23.24 -19.94 21.44
N GLU A 54 -23.50 -19.71 20.15
CA GLU A 54 -24.24 -20.67 19.32
C GLU A 54 -23.41 -21.95 19.07
N THR A 55 -22.11 -21.82 18.84
CA THR A 55 -21.20 -22.96 18.72
C THR A 55 -21.19 -23.80 20.01
N ARG A 56 -21.16 -23.13 21.17
CA ARG A 56 -21.25 -23.78 22.48
C ARG A 56 -22.58 -24.51 22.67
N ARG A 57 -23.69 -23.89 22.26
CA ARG A 57 -25.04 -24.50 22.30
C ARG A 57 -25.09 -25.79 21.47
N ILE A 58 -24.62 -25.72 20.22
CA ILE A 58 -24.57 -26.86 19.29
C ILE A 58 -23.70 -28.00 19.86
N ASN A 59 -22.54 -27.68 20.44
CA ASN A 59 -21.65 -28.67 21.03
C ASN A 59 -22.27 -29.35 22.27
N ASN A 60 -22.97 -28.58 23.11
CA ASN A 60 -23.66 -29.12 24.28
C ASN A 60 -24.80 -30.06 23.88
N GLU A 61 -25.58 -29.71 22.85
CA GLU A 61 -26.60 -30.61 22.29
C GLU A 61 -25.97 -31.88 21.69
N ALA A 62 -24.77 -31.77 21.09
CA ALA A 62 -24.04 -32.94 20.59
C ALA A 62 -23.67 -33.92 21.69
N ARG A 63 -23.09 -33.40 22.77
CA ARG A 63 -22.66 -34.21 23.91
C ARG A 63 -23.83 -34.89 24.59
N LYS A 64 -24.96 -34.17 24.77
CA LYS A 64 -26.20 -34.75 25.31
C LYS A 64 -26.68 -35.93 24.45
N GLN A 65 -26.76 -35.74 23.14
CA GLN A 65 -27.22 -36.79 22.23
C GLN A 65 -26.27 -37.99 22.21
N GLN A 66 -24.96 -37.75 22.18
CA GLN A 66 -23.95 -38.82 22.21
C GLN A 66 -24.04 -39.64 23.50
N ALA A 67 -24.31 -39.00 24.65
CA ALA A 67 -24.53 -39.70 25.92
C ALA A 67 -25.79 -40.57 25.86
N THR A 68 -26.89 -40.06 25.29
CA THR A 68 -28.14 -40.82 25.11
C THR A 68 -27.94 -42.01 24.17
N ASP A 69 -27.25 -41.82 23.04
CA ASP A 69 -27.00 -42.88 22.07
C ASP A 69 -26.06 -43.95 22.66
N THR A 70 -25.05 -43.54 23.44
CA THR A 70 -24.14 -44.46 24.15
C THR A 70 -24.89 -45.29 25.21
N SER A 71 -25.78 -44.66 25.98
CA SER A 71 -26.64 -45.35 26.94
C SER A 71 -27.54 -46.38 26.25
N THR A 72 -28.20 -45.96 25.16
CA THR A 72 -29.07 -46.81 24.34
C THR A 72 -28.30 -48.01 23.77
N TYR A 73 -27.11 -47.76 23.21
CA TYR A 73 -26.22 -48.80 22.71
C TYR A 73 -25.82 -49.81 23.81
N ASN A 74 -25.50 -49.33 25.01
CA ASN A 74 -25.16 -50.21 26.13
C ASN A 74 -26.35 -51.06 26.59
N SER A 75 -27.56 -50.48 26.66
CA SER A 75 -28.80 -51.21 26.94
C SER A 75 -29.07 -52.30 25.89
N HIS A 76 -28.90 -51.97 24.61
CA HIS A 76 -29.02 -52.93 23.53
C HIS A 76 -27.96 -54.02 23.63
N ARG A 77 -26.68 -53.68 23.84
CA ARG A 77 -25.58 -54.63 24.04
C ARG A 77 -25.85 -55.60 25.18
N GLN A 78 -26.43 -55.14 26.28
CA GLN A 78 -26.85 -56.01 27.38
C GLN A 78 -28.03 -56.92 27.02
N ARG A 79 -28.97 -56.45 26.18
CA ARG A 79 -30.06 -57.27 25.63
C ARG A 79 -29.54 -58.32 24.64
N TYR A 80 -28.57 -57.97 23.79
CA TYR A 80 -27.88 -58.88 22.87
C TYR A 80 -27.25 -60.06 23.59
N LYS A 81 -26.57 -59.82 24.71
CA LYS A 81 -25.98 -60.88 25.55
C LYS A 81 -27.01 -61.88 26.10
N ARG A 82 -28.29 -61.51 26.22
CA ARG A 82 -29.36 -62.36 26.75
C ARG A 82 -30.11 -63.14 25.68
N VAL A 83 -30.20 -62.62 24.46
CA VAL A 83 -31.09 -63.11 23.39
C VAL A 83 -30.40 -64.06 22.39
N ALA A 84 -29.07 -64.19 22.43
CA ALA A 84 -28.26 -64.96 21.46
C ALA A 84 -28.42 -66.51 21.48
N LYS A 85 -29.58 -67.05 21.87
CA LYS A 85 -29.87 -68.50 21.87
C LYS A 85 -30.87 -68.95 20.79
N ASN A 86 -31.49 -68.03 20.03
CA ASN A 86 -32.51 -68.37 19.02
C ASN A 86 -32.29 -67.59 17.69
N PRO A 87 -32.22 -68.27 16.51
CA PRO A 87 -31.98 -67.63 15.21
C PRO A 87 -33.04 -66.60 14.78
N GLN A 88 -34.31 -66.79 15.16
CA GLN A 88 -35.40 -65.87 14.78
C GLN A 88 -35.27 -64.50 15.48
N ASP A 89 -34.73 -64.50 16.70
CA ASP A 89 -34.49 -63.28 17.46
C ASP A 89 -33.30 -62.49 16.89
N LEU A 90 -32.34 -63.16 16.26
CA LEU A 90 -31.20 -62.51 15.61
C LEU A 90 -31.66 -61.69 14.38
N VAL A 91 -32.54 -62.25 13.55
CA VAL A 91 -33.10 -61.55 12.37
C VAL A 91 -33.92 -60.32 12.78
N THR A 92 -34.73 -60.48 13.84
CA THR A 92 -35.52 -59.37 14.41
C THR A 92 -34.62 -58.27 14.98
N MET A 93 -33.46 -58.61 15.52
CA MET A 93 -32.51 -57.62 16.02
C MET A 93 -31.69 -56.95 14.93
N LEU A 94 -31.25 -57.67 13.89
CA LEU A 94 -30.57 -57.06 12.74
C LEU A 94 -31.45 -56.01 12.05
N THR A 95 -32.72 -56.35 11.82
CA THR A 95 -33.71 -55.38 11.28
C THR A 95 -33.95 -54.19 12.20
N MET A 96 -33.86 -54.36 13.52
CA MET A 96 -33.93 -53.25 14.47
C MET A 96 -32.67 -52.35 14.41
N ILE A 97 -31.48 -52.93 14.28
CA ILE A 97 -30.22 -52.18 14.09
C ILE A 97 -30.30 -51.36 12.80
N ASP A 98 -30.73 -51.97 11.69
CA ASP A 98 -30.81 -51.28 10.40
C ASP A 98 -31.79 -50.10 10.45
N LYS A 99 -32.94 -50.27 11.12
CA LYS A 99 -33.88 -49.16 11.38
C LYS A 99 -33.26 -48.06 12.24
N GLN A 100 -32.49 -48.40 13.26
CA GLN A 100 -31.79 -47.42 14.09
C GLN A 100 -30.68 -46.69 13.33
N ALA A 101 -29.94 -47.39 12.48
CA ALA A 101 -28.90 -46.82 11.63
C ALA A 101 -29.50 -45.83 10.60
N ALA A 102 -30.63 -46.20 9.98
CA ALA A 102 -31.38 -45.31 9.10
C ALA A 102 -31.86 -44.05 9.85
N SER A 103 -32.46 -44.22 11.03
CA SER A 103 -32.91 -43.10 11.87
C SER A 103 -31.75 -42.19 12.35
N ALA A 104 -30.59 -42.77 12.68
CA ALA A 104 -29.40 -42.00 13.03
C ALA A 104 -28.87 -41.17 11.86
N THR A 105 -28.87 -41.75 10.65
CA THR A 105 -28.48 -41.06 9.41
C THR A 105 -29.39 -39.87 9.12
N GLU A 106 -30.71 -40.04 9.28
CA GLU A 106 -31.69 -38.97 9.10
C GLU A 106 -31.50 -37.84 10.14
N ARG A 107 -31.30 -38.18 11.41
CA ARG A 107 -31.00 -37.21 12.47
C ARG A 107 -29.72 -36.41 12.19
N ASN A 108 -28.66 -37.08 11.74
CA ASN A 108 -27.40 -36.41 11.36
C ASN A 108 -27.59 -35.48 10.16
N THR A 109 -28.37 -35.89 9.17
CA THR A 109 -28.70 -35.08 7.99
C THR A 109 -29.50 -33.84 8.37
N SER A 110 -30.55 -34.00 9.18
CA SER A 110 -31.34 -32.91 9.74
C SER A 110 -30.50 -31.92 10.54
N ARG A 111 -29.57 -32.43 11.37
CA ARG A 111 -28.64 -31.60 12.14
C ARG A 111 -27.68 -30.83 11.25
N SER A 112 -27.08 -31.49 10.26
CA SER A 112 -26.20 -30.85 9.27
C SER A 112 -26.92 -29.71 8.57
N ASN A 113 -28.18 -29.92 8.17
CA ASN A 113 -29.01 -28.91 7.52
C ASN A 113 -29.33 -27.72 8.46
N ARG A 114 -29.63 -27.97 9.74
CA ARG A 114 -29.83 -26.91 10.74
C ARG A 114 -28.56 -26.10 10.98
N CYS A 115 -27.40 -26.74 11.10
CA CYS A 115 -26.12 -26.03 11.22
C CYS A 115 -25.82 -25.18 9.98
N LYS A 116 -26.05 -25.71 8.76
CA LYS A 116 -25.91 -24.95 7.51
C LYS A 116 -26.87 -23.76 7.44
N ALA A 117 -28.10 -23.90 7.95
CA ALA A 117 -29.08 -22.81 8.00
C ALA A 117 -28.63 -21.73 9.00
N ALA A 118 -28.20 -22.10 10.20
CA ALA A 118 -27.69 -21.16 11.21
C ALA A 118 -26.45 -20.41 10.70
N ALA A 119 -25.50 -21.11 10.06
CA ALA A 119 -24.32 -20.50 9.47
C ALA A 119 -24.68 -19.47 8.39
N ARG A 120 -25.68 -19.75 7.55
CA ARG A 120 -26.18 -18.80 6.54
C ARG A 120 -26.79 -17.55 7.19
N VAL A 121 -27.59 -17.70 8.24
CA VAL A 121 -28.18 -16.56 8.97
C VAL A 121 -27.08 -15.66 9.56
N ILE A 122 -26.06 -16.27 10.17
CA ILE A 122 -24.92 -15.52 10.73
C ILE A 122 -24.16 -14.77 9.63
N LEU A 123 -23.90 -15.43 8.49
CA LEU A 123 -23.22 -14.82 7.35
C LEU A 123 -23.99 -13.63 6.78
N HIS A 124 -25.32 -13.76 6.64
CA HIS A 124 -26.17 -12.66 6.20
C HIS A 124 -26.11 -11.49 7.18
N ARG A 125 -26.27 -11.74 8.48
CA ARG A 125 -26.21 -10.69 9.51
C ARG A 125 -24.85 -9.98 9.53
N ALA A 126 -23.75 -10.72 9.38
CA ALA A 126 -22.41 -10.14 9.27
C ALA A 126 -22.25 -9.28 8.01
N THR A 127 -22.82 -9.74 6.89
CA THR A 127 -22.81 -8.99 5.62
C THR A 127 -23.57 -7.68 5.74
N ASP A 128 -24.75 -7.70 6.38
CA ASP A 128 -25.58 -6.51 6.59
C ASP A 128 -24.84 -5.47 7.47
N ILE A 129 -24.25 -5.91 8.59
CA ILE A 129 -23.45 -5.03 9.46
C ILE A 129 -22.29 -4.35 8.69
N VAL A 130 -21.60 -5.09 7.83
CA VAL A 130 -20.51 -4.55 7.01
C VAL A 130 -21.03 -3.55 5.97
N ASN A 131 -22.19 -3.81 5.37
CA ASN A 131 -22.80 -2.90 4.40
C ASN A 131 -23.28 -1.61 5.08
N ASP A 132 -23.90 -1.70 6.26
CA ASP A 132 -24.31 -0.55 7.07
C ASP A 132 -23.11 0.32 7.47
N TYR A 133 -22.00 -0.32 7.83
CA TYR A 133 -20.75 0.38 8.11
C TYR A 133 -20.22 1.12 6.88
N ARG A 134 -20.20 0.48 5.71
CA ARG A 134 -19.77 1.11 4.46
C ARG A 134 -20.65 2.31 4.09
N ALA A 135 -21.97 2.16 4.20
CA ALA A 135 -22.92 3.25 3.94
C ALA A 135 -22.66 4.43 4.88
N SER A 136 -22.53 4.16 6.17
CA SER A 136 -22.21 5.18 7.19
C SER A 136 -20.88 5.89 6.90
N ARG A 137 -19.84 5.13 6.55
CA ARG A 137 -18.51 5.69 6.23
C ARG A 137 -18.53 6.55 4.98
N LEU A 138 -19.27 6.15 3.94
CA LEU A 138 -19.44 6.95 2.73
C LEU A 138 -20.12 8.29 3.02
N ILE A 139 -21.15 8.30 3.88
CA ILE A 139 -21.82 9.53 4.31
C ILE A 139 -20.81 10.45 5.04
N SER A 140 -20.03 9.91 5.99
CA SER A 140 -19.00 10.69 6.69
C SER A 140 -17.94 11.25 5.76
N LEU A 141 -17.45 10.46 4.79
CA LEU A 141 -16.45 10.91 3.82
C LEU A 141 -16.97 12.02 2.90
N ARG A 142 -18.25 11.96 2.51
CA ARG A 142 -18.90 13.04 1.74
C ARG A 142 -18.94 14.33 2.55
N ALA A 143 -19.37 14.26 3.81
CA ALA A 143 -19.40 15.42 4.70
C ALA A 143 -17.99 16.02 4.94
N GLU A 144 -16.96 15.17 5.08
CA GLU A 144 -15.58 15.64 5.20
C GLU A 144 -15.10 16.33 3.92
N LEU A 145 -15.41 15.77 2.74
CA LEU A 145 -15.05 16.36 1.45
C LEU A 145 -15.72 17.73 1.27
N ASP A 146 -17.01 17.85 1.57
CA ASP A 146 -17.74 19.11 1.49
C ASP A 146 -17.11 20.18 2.41
N THR A 147 -16.69 19.77 3.61
CA THR A 147 -15.99 20.65 4.55
C THR A 147 -14.63 21.10 4.01
N ARG A 148 -13.87 20.21 3.37
CA ARG A 148 -12.58 20.53 2.74
C ARG A 148 -12.76 21.48 1.56
N LEU A 149 -13.77 21.25 0.72
CA LEU A 149 -14.10 22.12 -0.42
C LEU A 149 -14.50 23.52 0.06
N ALA A 150 -15.33 23.62 1.11
CA ALA A 150 -15.70 24.90 1.70
C ALA A 150 -14.47 25.66 2.23
N LYS A 151 -13.54 24.98 2.93
CA LYS A 151 -12.28 25.59 3.40
C LYS A 151 -11.41 26.06 2.23
N ALA A 152 -11.26 25.23 1.20
CA ALA A 152 -10.46 25.57 0.02
C ALA A 152 -11.02 26.81 -0.71
N GLU A 153 -12.34 26.92 -0.83
CA GLU A 153 -12.98 28.09 -1.45
C GLU A 153 -12.76 29.38 -0.63
N VAL A 154 -12.81 29.30 0.70
CA VAL A 154 -12.48 30.44 1.58
C VAL A 154 -11.01 30.85 1.40
N SER A 155 -10.08 29.89 1.38
CA SER A 155 -8.66 30.16 1.14
C SER A 155 -8.41 30.80 -0.23
N ARG A 156 -9.11 30.33 -1.28
CA ARG A 156 -9.02 30.89 -2.64
C ARG A 156 -9.48 32.35 -2.68
N ARG A 157 -10.61 32.66 -2.03
CA ARG A 157 -11.13 34.03 -1.94
C ARG A 157 -10.17 34.96 -1.19
N LEU A 158 -9.56 34.47 -0.10
CA LEU A 158 -8.58 35.25 0.65
C LEU A 158 -7.33 35.53 -0.19
N GLN A 159 -6.83 34.53 -0.92
CA GLN A 159 -5.68 34.68 -1.81
C GLN A 159 -5.95 35.67 -2.94
N GLU A 160 -7.14 35.62 -3.56
CA GLU A 160 -7.50 36.60 -4.60
C GLU A 160 -7.65 38.02 -4.03
N SER A 161 -8.23 38.17 -2.84
CA SER A 161 -8.29 39.46 -2.13
C SER A 161 -6.88 40.04 -1.91
N HIS A 162 -5.94 39.23 -1.42
CA HIS A 162 -4.54 39.64 -1.27
C HIS A 162 -3.89 40.00 -2.60
N ARG A 163 -4.19 39.27 -3.68
CA ARG A 163 -3.68 39.55 -5.03
C ARG A 163 -4.17 40.90 -5.55
N ILE A 164 -5.45 41.19 -5.36
CA ILE A 164 -6.07 42.48 -5.71
C ILE A 164 -5.44 43.61 -4.91
N GLN A 165 -5.31 43.46 -3.58
CA GLN A 165 -4.67 44.47 -2.73
C GLN A 165 -3.23 44.75 -3.16
N HIS A 166 -2.45 43.69 -3.42
CA HIS A 166 -1.08 43.82 -3.90
C HIS A 166 -1.02 44.56 -5.25
N HIS A 167 -1.92 44.23 -6.19
CA HIS A 167 -1.98 44.91 -7.48
C HIS A 167 -2.30 46.40 -7.34
N VAL A 168 -3.24 46.78 -6.47
CA VAL A 168 -3.57 48.19 -6.20
C VAL A 168 -2.36 48.95 -5.65
N VAL A 169 -1.63 48.36 -4.70
CA VAL A 169 -0.43 48.99 -4.11
C VAL A 169 0.66 49.18 -5.16
N VAL A 170 0.95 48.15 -5.96
CA VAL A 170 1.95 48.22 -7.03
C VAL A 170 1.57 49.29 -8.06
N THR A 171 0.30 49.36 -8.45
CA THR A 171 -0.16 50.35 -9.44
C THR A 171 -0.01 51.77 -8.93
N ARG A 172 -0.40 52.03 -7.66
CA ARG A 172 -0.20 53.35 -7.02
C ARG A 172 1.28 53.74 -6.94
N LEU A 173 2.15 52.80 -6.59
CA LEU A 173 3.60 53.05 -6.55
C LEU A 173 4.16 53.38 -7.95
N GLN A 174 3.72 52.67 -8.98
CA GLN A 174 4.13 52.95 -10.36
C GLN A 174 3.67 54.33 -10.83
N GLU A 175 2.43 54.73 -10.51
CA GLU A 175 1.95 56.08 -10.80
C GLU A 175 2.75 57.15 -10.07
N TYR A 176 3.06 56.95 -8.79
CA TYR A 176 3.91 57.86 -8.02
C TYR A 176 5.30 58.03 -8.65
N HIS A 177 5.94 56.95 -9.09
CA HIS A 177 7.25 57.04 -9.76
C HIS A 177 7.15 57.77 -11.10
N ARG A 178 6.07 57.52 -11.86
CA ARG A 178 5.82 58.24 -13.13
C ARG A 178 5.61 59.73 -12.92
N THR A 179 4.89 60.14 -11.88
CA THR A 179 4.67 61.57 -11.58
C THR A 179 5.94 62.25 -11.10
N GLN A 180 6.74 61.61 -10.24
CA GLN A 180 8.05 62.10 -9.82
C GLN A 180 8.98 62.30 -11.03
N HIS A 181 9.11 61.29 -11.90
CA HIS A 181 9.93 61.39 -13.10
C HIS A 181 9.45 62.50 -14.04
N ARG A 182 8.14 62.66 -14.23
CA ARG A 182 7.59 63.77 -15.04
C ARG A 182 7.92 65.13 -14.42
N ALA A 183 7.75 65.29 -13.12
CA ALA A 183 8.05 66.55 -12.42
C ALA A 183 9.53 66.90 -12.49
N GLU A 184 10.42 65.90 -12.41
CA GLU A 184 11.86 66.08 -12.52
C GLU A 184 12.30 66.45 -13.94
N VAL A 185 11.74 65.79 -14.97
CA VAL A 185 11.96 66.17 -16.37
C VAL A 185 11.49 67.61 -16.65
N THR A 186 10.36 68.03 -16.08
CA THR A 186 9.88 69.42 -16.22
C THR A 186 10.84 70.41 -15.55
N ARG A 187 11.30 70.12 -14.32
CA ARG A 187 12.31 70.93 -13.62
C ARG A 187 13.62 71.06 -14.40
N LEU A 188 14.11 69.95 -14.98
CA LEU A 188 15.31 69.94 -15.81
C LEU A 188 15.12 70.74 -17.11
N ARG A 189 13.93 70.71 -17.72
CA ARG A 189 13.62 71.54 -18.90
C ARG A 189 13.57 73.03 -18.56
N GLU A 190 13.01 73.41 -17.42
CA GLU A 190 12.99 74.81 -16.96
C GLU A 190 14.39 75.32 -16.57
N SER A 191 15.22 74.49 -15.95
CA SER A 191 16.61 74.85 -15.67
C SER A 191 17.42 75.03 -16.97
N HIS A 192 17.22 74.17 -17.96
CA HIS A 192 17.84 74.34 -19.28
C HIS A 192 17.36 75.61 -20.00
N ARG A 193 16.06 75.95 -19.88
CA ARG A 193 15.49 77.15 -20.50
C ARG A 193 15.98 78.45 -19.85
N THR A 194 16.25 78.43 -18.54
CA THR A 194 16.79 79.58 -17.79
C THR A 194 18.32 79.71 -17.91
N GLN A 195 19.05 78.63 -18.22
CA GLN A 195 20.48 78.67 -18.51
C GLN A 195 20.83 79.02 -19.98
N HIS A 196 19.87 78.91 -20.90
CA HIS A 196 20.09 79.17 -22.32
C HIS A 196 20.43 80.62 -22.72
N PRO A 197 20.05 81.70 -22.00
CA PRO A 197 20.56 83.03 -22.31
C PRO A 197 22.01 83.25 -21.86
N THR A 198 22.49 82.45 -20.90
CA THR A 198 23.78 82.70 -20.22
C THR A 198 24.93 81.83 -20.76
N VAL A 199 24.62 80.74 -21.44
CA VAL A 199 25.62 79.79 -21.97
C VAL A 199 26.04 80.11 -23.42
N VAL A 200 25.19 80.81 -24.19
CA VAL A 200 25.54 81.23 -25.56
C VAL A 200 26.61 82.33 -25.60
N THR A 201 26.85 83.04 -24.49
CA THR A 201 27.89 84.07 -24.38
C THR A 201 29.23 83.57 -23.80
N ARG A 202 29.30 82.35 -23.24
CA ARG A 202 30.54 81.79 -22.66
C ARG A 202 31.20 80.66 -23.46
N LEU A 203 30.53 80.07 -24.44
CA LEU A 203 31.04 78.94 -25.23
C LEU A 203 31.85 79.31 -26.49
N LYS A 204 32.31 80.56 -26.63
CA LYS A 204 33.27 80.96 -27.68
C LYS A 204 34.73 81.03 -27.24
N LYS A 205 35.07 80.80 -25.96
CA LYS A 205 36.45 81.07 -25.46
C LYS A 205 37.24 79.91 -24.83
N HIS A 206 36.68 78.72 -24.67
CA HIS A 206 37.46 77.59 -24.13
C HIS A 206 37.26 76.32 -24.96
N ARG A 207 37.87 76.33 -26.14
CA ARG A 207 38.05 75.15 -26.97
C ARG A 207 39.52 75.03 -27.36
N SER A 208 40.40 74.93 -26.37
CA SER A 208 41.83 74.62 -26.53
C SER A 208 42.45 74.45 -25.15
N ALA A 209 42.49 73.23 -24.61
CA ALA A 209 43.58 72.69 -23.79
C ALA A 209 43.16 71.41 -23.05
N LEU A 210 44.05 70.42 -23.10
CA LEU A 210 44.22 69.27 -22.20
C LEU A 210 43.42 67.99 -22.49
N THR A 211 43.99 67.21 -23.41
CA THR A 211 44.23 65.77 -23.23
C THR A 211 45.13 65.50 -22.02
N CYS A 212 44.82 64.47 -21.20
CA CYS A 212 45.76 63.46 -20.64
C CYS A 212 45.29 62.83 -19.29
N HIS A 213 45.15 61.49 -19.30
CA HIS A 213 45.41 60.48 -18.25
C HIS A 213 44.35 59.96 -17.23
N LYS A 214 44.48 58.63 -17.08
CA LYS A 214 43.70 57.56 -16.40
C LYS A 214 43.63 57.61 -14.86
N LYS A 215 42.57 56.97 -14.33
CA LYS A 215 42.49 55.88 -13.29
C LYS A 215 41.15 56.09 -12.54
N GLY A 216 40.21 55.15 -12.44
CA GLY A 216 40.34 53.81 -11.86
C GLY A 216 40.12 53.89 -10.35
N PHE A 217 38.89 53.70 -9.86
CA PHE A 217 38.59 53.20 -8.51
C PHE A 217 37.15 52.69 -8.45
N ASP A 218 37.05 51.44 -8.03
CA ASP A 218 35.83 50.68 -7.77
C ASP A 218 35.63 50.56 -6.25
N THR A 219 34.41 50.16 -5.89
CA THR A 219 33.97 49.49 -4.66
C THR A 219 33.34 50.29 -3.51
N THR A 220 32.15 49.78 -3.16
CA THR A 220 31.54 49.63 -1.82
C THR A 220 30.61 50.73 -1.26
N ALA A 221 29.31 50.48 -1.39
CA ALA A 221 28.35 50.62 -0.29
C ALA A 221 27.13 49.70 -0.54
N ILE A 222 27.21 48.50 0.04
CA ILE A 222 26.09 47.57 0.25
C ILE A 222 25.27 48.08 1.44
N PHE A 223 23.94 47.97 1.40
CA PHE A 223 23.12 47.50 2.55
C PHE A 223 21.68 47.17 2.11
N PRO A 224 20.95 46.36 2.91
CA PRO A 224 20.37 45.10 2.46
C PRO A 224 18.84 45.18 2.45
N LEU A 225 18.16 44.21 1.84
CA LEU A 225 16.84 43.69 2.26
C LEU A 225 16.27 42.81 1.14
N GLN A 226 16.53 41.50 1.24
CA GLN A 226 15.58 40.45 0.86
C GLN A 226 16.14 39.07 1.25
N LYS A 227 16.14 38.77 2.55
CA LYS A 227 15.97 37.38 3.00
C LYS A 227 14.47 37.12 3.11
N LYS A 228 13.86 36.63 2.02
CA LYS A 228 12.60 35.91 2.10
C LYS A 228 12.94 34.43 2.21
N TYR A 229 12.41 33.82 3.26
CA TYR A 229 12.38 32.40 3.53
C TYR A 229 11.97 31.62 2.28
N GLN A 230 12.94 30.99 1.64
CA GLN A 230 12.72 29.83 0.80
C GLN A 230 13.13 28.64 1.67
N ALA A 231 12.16 28.04 2.34
CA ALA A 231 12.37 26.75 2.99
C ALA A 231 12.55 25.72 1.86
N LEU A 232 13.81 25.53 1.41
CA LEU A 232 14.18 24.30 0.74
C LEU A 232 14.03 23.20 1.80
N ALA A 233 13.00 22.37 1.65
CA ALA A 233 13.10 21.00 2.13
C ALA A 233 14.42 20.41 1.59
N PRO A 234 15.17 19.63 2.39
CA PRO A 234 16.39 19.02 1.90
C PRO A 234 16.06 18.23 0.63
N ALA A 235 16.57 18.70 -0.51
CA ALA A 235 16.51 17.96 -1.75
C ALA A 235 17.43 16.75 -1.56
N ILE A 236 16.83 15.62 -1.18
CA ILE A 236 17.43 14.32 -1.42
C ILE A 236 17.73 14.32 -2.93
N PRO A 237 18.99 14.12 -3.37
CA PRO A 237 19.29 14.07 -4.79
C PRO A 237 18.40 13.01 -5.40
N ALA A 238 17.50 13.42 -6.30
CA ALA A 238 16.64 12.50 -7.02
C ALA A 238 17.57 11.55 -7.79
N THR A 239 17.71 10.32 -7.31
CA THR A 239 18.42 9.28 -8.02
C THR A 239 17.81 9.16 -9.42
N PRO A 240 18.62 9.15 -10.49
CA PRO A 240 18.08 9.07 -11.85
C PRO A 240 17.28 7.77 -11.97
N THR A 241 15.99 7.88 -12.28
CA THR A 241 15.11 6.72 -12.49
C THR A 241 14.90 6.45 -13.97
N VAL A 242 14.78 5.17 -14.34
CA VAL A 242 14.52 4.67 -15.69
C VAL A 242 13.17 3.98 -15.68
N GLN A 243 12.29 4.35 -16.60
CA GLN A 243 10.97 3.73 -16.71
C GLN A 243 11.04 2.47 -17.59
N ILE A 244 10.60 1.31 -17.06
CA ILE A 244 10.38 0.08 -17.83
C ILE A 244 8.93 -0.34 -17.64
N GLY A 245 8.12 -0.13 -18.69
CA GLY A 245 6.67 -0.32 -18.61
C GLY A 245 6.04 0.55 -17.51
N PRO A 246 5.34 -0.03 -16.52
CA PRO A 246 4.74 0.70 -15.40
C PRO A 246 5.71 0.97 -14.23
N LEU A 247 6.96 0.49 -14.28
CA LEU A 247 7.90 0.54 -13.16
C LEU A 247 8.91 1.68 -13.29
N CYS A 248 9.28 2.29 -12.16
CA CYS A 248 10.31 3.32 -12.05
C CYS A 248 11.55 2.74 -11.35
N LEU A 249 12.60 2.43 -12.11
CA LEU A 249 13.74 1.64 -11.62
C LEU A 249 14.98 2.52 -11.46
N SER A 250 15.93 2.11 -10.61
CA SER A 250 17.28 2.67 -10.72
C SER A 250 17.96 2.21 -12.02
N PRO A 251 19.02 2.90 -12.51
CA PRO A 251 19.66 2.54 -13.77
C PRO A 251 20.26 1.14 -13.76
N ALA A 252 20.75 0.68 -12.59
CA ALA A 252 21.31 -0.65 -12.42
C ALA A 252 20.23 -1.74 -12.53
N GLU A 253 19.07 -1.53 -11.90
CA GLU A 253 17.95 -2.48 -11.94
C GLU A 253 17.32 -2.54 -13.34
N ALA A 254 17.19 -1.39 -13.99
CA ALA A 254 16.76 -1.30 -15.38
C ALA A 254 17.72 -2.04 -16.33
N ALA A 255 19.03 -1.93 -16.11
CA ALA A 255 20.03 -2.65 -16.88
C ALA A 255 19.93 -4.17 -16.66
N ALA A 256 19.71 -4.62 -15.42
CA ALA A 256 19.50 -6.03 -15.12
C ALA A 256 18.25 -6.59 -15.80
N MET A 257 17.13 -5.84 -15.78
CA MET A 257 15.92 -6.23 -16.51
C MET A 257 16.13 -6.30 -18.03
N ARG A 258 16.80 -5.31 -18.61
CA ARG A 258 17.12 -5.32 -20.05
C ARG A 258 18.04 -6.46 -20.43
N ALA A 259 19.02 -6.79 -19.58
CA ALA A 259 19.89 -7.93 -19.81
C ALA A 259 19.09 -9.24 -19.96
N VAL A 260 18.01 -9.42 -19.17
CA VAL A 260 17.10 -10.56 -19.37
C VAL A 260 16.25 -10.39 -20.63
N GLN A 261 15.71 -9.20 -20.93
CA GLN A 261 14.88 -8.95 -22.11
C GLN A 261 15.61 -9.15 -23.45
N GLU A 262 16.92 -8.86 -23.49
CA GLU A 262 17.74 -8.88 -24.71
C GLU A 262 18.35 -10.26 -25.01
N THR A 263 18.16 -11.23 -24.13
CA THR A 263 18.62 -12.61 -24.38
C THR A 263 17.80 -13.29 -25.48
N LEU A 264 18.45 -14.22 -26.18
CA LEU A 264 17.89 -14.87 -27.36
C LEU A 264 16.55 -15.56 -27.05
N THR A 265 15.54 -15.33 -27.89
CA THR A 265 14.26 -16.03 -27.79
C THR A 265 14.35 -17.42 -28.41
N ASN A 266 13.77 -18.40 -27.72
CA ASN A 266 13.62 -19.78 -28.14
C ASN A 266 12.19 -20.24 -27.89
N ASN A 267 11.38 -20.26 -28.95
CA ASN A 267 9.97 -20.63 -28.87
C ASN A 267 9.72 -22.15 -28.95
N ILE A 268 10.76 -22.99 -28.86
CA ILE A 268 10.60 -24.46 -28.81
C ILE A 268 10.10 -24.88 -27.43
N ASN A 269 10.65 -24.28 -26.37
CA ASN A 269 10.28 -24.57 -24.98
C ASN A 269 10.03 -23.27 -24.23
N PRO A 270 9.07 -23.24 -23.29
CA PRO A 270 8.87 -22.07 -22.46
C PRO A 270 10.08 -21.84 -21.56
N ARG A 271 10.48 -20.58 -21.43
CA ARG A 271 11.57 -20.16 -20.53
C ARG A 271 11.07 -20.15 -19.09
N ILE A 272 11.83 -20.79 -18.19
CA ILE A 272 11.44 -20.94 -16.79
C ILE A 272 12.13 -19.85 -15.97
N LEU A 273 11.32 -19.02 -15.31
CA LEU A 273 11.76 -18.00 -14.37
C LEU A 273 11.31 -18.36 -12.96
N TYR A 274 12.14 -18.05 -11.97
CA TYR A 274 11.79 -18.17 -10.56
C TYR A 274 11.61 -16.78 -9.98
N SER A 275 10.56 -16.56 -9.20
CA SER A 275 10.33 -15.27 -8.55
C SER A 275 9.92 -15.46 -7.09
N ASP A 276 10.35 -14.55 -6.24
CA ASP A 276 10.01 -14.55 -4.82
C ASP A 276 9.93 -13.11 -4.27
N GLY A 277 9.22 -12.94 -3.15
CA GLY A 277 9.05 -11.70 -2.42
C GLY A 277 9.38 -11.83 -0.93
N SER A 278 10.24 -10.94 -0.42
CA SER A 278 10.64 -10.89 0.98
C SER A 278 10.08 -9.67 1.70
N LEU A 279 9.67 -9.87 2.96
CA LEU A 279 9.27 -8.81 3.89
C LEU A 279 10.09 -8.95 5.17
N LEU A 280 10.82 -7.89 5.53
CA LEU A 280 11.61 -7.79 6.75
C LEU A 280 11.02 -6.75 7.70
N HIS A 281 11.24 -6.96 9.01
CA HIS A 281 10.84 -6.06 10.10
C HIS A 281 9.36 -5.63 10.06
N SER A 282 8.47 -6.57 9.72
CA SER A 282 7.03 -6.32 9.67
C SER A 282 6.51 -5.71 10.98
N GLY A 283 5.85 -4.56 10.89
CA GLY A 283 5.30 -3.83 12.04
C GLY A 283 6.28 -2.91 12.76
N MET A 284 7.51 -2.77 12.25
CA MET A 284 8.52 -1.82 12.73
C MET A 284 8.68 -0.64 11.76
N GLU A 285 9.39 0.40 12.18
CA GLU A 285 9.64 1.61 11.36
C GLU A 285 10.59 1.32 10.18
N ASP A 286 11.49 0.36 10.34
CA ASP A 286 12.46 -0.11 9.34
C ASP A 286 11.92 -1.27 8.48
N VAL A 287 10.59 -1.35 8.34
CA VAL A 287 9.94 -2.34 7.48
C VAL A 287 10.45 -2.20 6.04
N SER A 288 10.86 -3.32 5.45
CA SER A 288 11.40 -3.37 4.11
C SER A 288 10.79 -4.52 3.35
N GLN A 289 10.33 -4.27 2.13
CA GLN A 289 9.82 -5.30 1.23
C GLN A 289 10.54 -5.23 -0.11
N ALA A 290 10.89 -6.40 -0.63
CA ALA A 290 11.65 -6.54 -1.86
C ALA A 290 11.25 -7.82 -2.59
N PHE A 291 11.65 -7.94 -3.83
CA PHE A 291 11.39 -9.11 -4.64
C PHE A 291 12.61 -9.41 -5.49
N ALA A 292 12.64 -10.61 -6.04
CA ALA A 292 13.64 -10.99 -7.02
C ALA A 292 13.07 -11.94 -8.07
N VAL A 293 13.78 -12.01 -9.19
CA VAL A 293 13.56 -12.90 -10.31
C VAL A 293 14.90 -13.49 -10.70
N VAL A 294 14.94 -14.80 -10.84
CA VAL A 294 16.14 -15.54 -11.23
C VAL A 294 15.85 -16.33 -12.50
N ASP A 295 16.78 -16.24 -13.43
CA ASP A 295 16.78 -17.01 -14.66
C ASP A 295 18.02 -17.89 -14.77
N LEU A 296 17.80 -19.20 -14.62
CA LEU A 296 18.82 -20.23 -14.70
C LEU A 296 19.13 -20.68 -16.13
N THR A 297 18.36 -20.23 -17.13
CA THR A 297 18.56 -20.62 -18.53
C THR A 297 19.75 -19.91 -19.19
N GLN A 298 20.29 -18.90 -18.53
CA GLN A 298 21.41 -18.09 -19.01
C GLN A 298 22.68 -18.43 -18.24
N GLU A 299 23.82 -18.41 -18.95
CA GLU A 299 25.14 -18.49 -18.36
C GLU A 299 25.88 -17.16 -18.64
N PRO A 300 26.19 -16.34 -17.63
CA PRO A 300 25.89 -16.52 -16.20
C PRO A 300 24.39 -16.34 -15.87
N THR A 301 23.97 -16.92 -14.74
CA THR A 301 22.61 -16.75 -14.19
C THR A 301 22.27 -15.27 -14.09
N LEU A 302 21.12 -14.89 -14.64
CA LEU A 302 20.64 -13.51 -14.55
C LEU A 302 19.68 -13.36 -13.38
N THR A 303 19.90 -12.32 -12.58
CA THR A 303 19.05 -11.97 -11.44
C THR A 303 18.58 -10.54 -11.56
N VAL A 304 17.28 -10.34 -11.43
CA VAL A 304 16.64 -9.03 -11.28
C VAL A 304 16.12 -8.95 -9.85
N GLN A 305 16.43 -7.88 -9.13
CA GLN A 305 15.93 -7.70 -7.77
C GLN A 305 15.67 -6.22 -7.51
N GLY A 306 14.80 -5.93 -6.55
CA GLY A 306 14.44 -4.56 -6.22
C GLY A 306 13.62 -4.45 -4.96
N ARG A 307 13.62 -3.25 -4.37
CA ARG A 307 12.74 -2.92 -3.24
C ARG A 307 11.44 -2.34 -3.78
N SER A 308 10.35 -2.45 -3.03
CA SER A 308 9.06 -1.88 -3.45
C SER A 308 8.47 -1.01 -2.36
N ASP A 309 7.97 0.17 -2.74
CA ASP A 309 7.57 1.20 -1.76
C ASP A 309 6.10 1.14 -1.35
N GLY A 310 5.76 1.82 -0.25
CA GLY A 310 4.39 1.96 0.26
C GLY A 310 4.00 0.90 1.28
N TYR A 311 2.70 0.60 1.40
CA TYR A 311 2.22 -0.35 2.42
C TYR A 311 2.85 -1.73 2.23
N ALA A 312 3.62 -2.16 3.22
CA ALA A 312 4.45 -3.34 3.15
C ALA A 312 3.65 -4.61 3.46
N SER A 313 3.77 -5.64 2.62
CA SER A 313 3.24 -6.96 2.91
C SER A 313 3.96 -8.02 2.08
N SER A 314 4.13 -9.23 2.63
CA SER A 314 4.72 -10.35 1.89
C SER A 314 3.95 -10.63 0.59
N ALA A 315 2.61 -10.66 0.62
CA ALA A 315 1.81 -10.87 -0.59
C ALA A 315 2.02 -9.80 -1.69
N LYS A 316 2.39 -8.57 -1.32
CA LYS A 316 2.72 -7.51 -2.28
C LYS A 316 4.12 -7.70 -2.85
N ALA A 317 5.10 -8.03 -2.01
CA ALA A 317 6.45 -8.36 -2.45
C ALA A 317 6.42 -9.46 -3.52
N GLU A 318 5.65 -10.50 -3.25
CA GLU A 318 5.44 -11.65 -4.14
C GLU A 318 4.78 -11.25 -5.47
N LEU A 319 3.75 -10.42 -5.41
CA LEU A 319 3.08 -9.89 -6.58
C LEU A 319 4.01 -8.98 -7.42
N MET A 320 4.89 -8.22 -6.76
CA MET A 320 5.91 -7.43 -7.44
C MET A 320 6.96 -8.32 -8.11
N GLY A 321 7.37 -9.41 -7.47
CA GLY A 321 8.23 -10.44 -8.07
C GLY A 321 7.62 -11.05 -9.33
N LEU A 322 6.34 -11.40 -9.28
CA LEU A 322 5.60 -11.88 -10.44
C LEU A 322 5.55 -10.84 -11.58
N LEU A 323 5.24 -9.58 -11.26
CA LEU A 323 5.23 -8.50 -12.25
C LEU A 323 6.62 -8.26 -12.87
N ALA A 324 7.66 -8.25 -12.04
CA ALA A 324 9.04 -8.13 -12.47
C ALA A 324 9.43 -9.28 -13.41
N ALA A 325 9.00 -10.52 -13.12
CA ALA A 325 9.31 -11.68 -13.95
C ALA A 325 8.66 -11.60 -15.33
N VAL A 326 7.40 -11.16 -15.42
CA VAL A 326 6.72 -10.94 -16.71
C VAL A 326 7.41 -9.84 -17.51
N LEU A 327 7.83 -8.76 -16.86
CA LEU A 327 8.48 -7.64 -17.53
C LEU A 327 9.92 -7.94 -17.92
N ALA A 328 10.67 -8.73 -17.14
CA ALA A 328 12.07 -9.05 -17.42
C ALA A 328 12.23 -10.00 -18.60
N ALA A 329 11.24 -10.85 -18.90
CA ALA A 329 11.33 -11.79 -20.00
C ALA A 329 11.17 -11.11 -21.38
N PRO A 330 11.88 -11.60 -22.43
CA PRO A 330 11.71 -11.11 -23.82
C PRO A 330 10.24 -11.19 -24.27
N PRO A 331 9.59 -10.14 -24.80
CA PRO A 331 8.13 -10.09 -24.99
C PRO A 331 7.50 -11.21 -25.84
N ASP A 332 8.24 -11.72 -26.82
CA ASP A 332 7.82 -12.76 -27.77
C ASP A 332 8.06 -14.20 -27.26
N GLN A 333 8.76 -14.35 -26.14
CA GLN A 333 9.06 -15.65 -25.53
C GLN A 333 7.91 -16.16 -24.66
N ASP A 334 7.51 -17.41 -24.86
CA ASP A 334 6.65 -18.14 -23.92
C ASP A 334 7.40 -18.37 -22.60
N ILE A 335 6.78 -18.06 -21.46
CA ILE A 335 7.38 -18.14 -20.13
C ILE A 335 6.53 -18.93 -19.14
N VAL A 336 7.21 -19.59 -18.21
CA VAL A 336 6.64 -20.23 -17.02
C VAL A 336 7.31 -19.60 -15.79
N ILE A 337 6.52 -18.93 -14.95
CA ILE A 337 7.01 -18.30 -13.72
C ILE A 337 6.66 -19.22 -12.54
N ARG A 338 7.68 -19.60 -11.77
CA ARG A 338 7.55 -20.43 -10.58
C ARG A 338 7.74 -19.58 -9.34
N LEU A 339 6.76 -19.64 -8.44
CA LEU A 339 6.79 -18.98 -7.13
C LEU A 339 6.12 -19.86 -6.08
N ASP A 340 6.45 -19.65 -4.80
CA ASP A 340 5.98 -20.51 -3.71
C ASP A 340 4.72 -20.00 -2.99
N ASN A 341 4.19 -18.86 -3.44
CA ASN A 341 2.95 -18.29 -2.92
C ASN A 341 1.69 -18.76 -3.65
N GLU A 342 1.05 -19.82 -3.13
CA GLU A 342 -0.16 -20.42 -3.73
C GLU A 342 -1.31 -19.41 -3.90
N SER A 343 -1.43 -18.43 -2.99
CA SER A 343 -2.47 -17.40 -3.05
C SER A 343 -2.28 -16.50 -4.28
N VAL A 344 -1.04 -16.08 -4.56
CA VAL A 344 -0.71 -15.27 -5.73
C VAL A 344 -0.97 -16.06 -7.02
N VAL A 345 -0.57 -17.33 -7.08
CA VAL A 345 -0.84 -18.20 -8.26
C VAL A 345 -2.34 -18.36 -8.50
N THR A 346 -3.12 -18.60 -7.44
CA THR A 346 -4.58 -18.74 -7.51
C THR A 346 -5.25 -17.44 -7.98
N GLN A 347 -4.77 -16.30 -7.46
CA GLN A 347 -5.28 -15.00 -7.86
C GLN A 347 -4.94 -14.68 -9.31
N PHE A 348 -3.71 -14.96 -9.76
CA PHE A 348 -3.29 -14.81 -11.16
C PHE A 348 -4.23 -15.55 -12.12
N ARG A 349 -4.51 -16.83 -11.83
CA ARG A 349 -5.45 -17.63 -12.65
C ARG A 349 -6.79 -16.93 -12.78
N SER A 350 -7.38 -16.45 -11.68
CA SER A 350 -8.71 -15.84 -11.72
C SER A 350 -8.75 -14.39 -12.26
N LEU A 351 -7.73 -13.58 -11.98
CA LEU A 351 -7.74 -12.13 -12.23
C LEU A 351 -7.06 -11.74 -13.54
N VAL A 352 -6.15 -12.57 -14.02
CA VAL A 352 -5.36 -12.36 -15.24
C VAL A 352 -5.77 -13.36 -16.32
N LYS A 353 -5.55 -14.67 -16.09
CA LYS A 353 -5.75 -15.71 -17.11
C LYS A 353 -7.22 -15.93 -17.48
N GLU A 354 -8.08 -16.09 -16.47
CA GLU A 354 -9.52 -16.34 -16.61
C GLU A 354 -10.32 -15.08 -16.27
N ARG A 355 -9.74 -13.91 -16.59
CA ARG A 355 -10.29 -12.62 -16.17
C ARG A 355 -11.75 -12.46 -16.57
N SER A 356 -12.11 -12.82 -17.80
CA SER A 356 -13.49 -12.74 -18.34
C SER A 356 -14.53 -13.47 -17.48
N GLY A 357 -14.17 -14.63 -16.92
CA GLY A 357 -15.02 -15.41 -16.01
C GLY A 357 -15.13 -14.83 -14.59
N THR A 358 -14.23 -13.92 -14.21
CA THR A 358 -14.26 -13.28 -12.90
C THR A 358 -15.12 -12.02 -12.90
N LEU A 359 -16.12 -11.95 -12.00
CA LEU A 359 -16.99 -10.79 -11.84
C LEU A 359 -16.20 -9.49 -11.57
N PRO A 360 -16.55 -8.34 -12.19
CA PRO A 360 -15.87 -7.06 -11.97
C PRO A 360 -15.73 -6.68 -10.49
N ARG A 361 -16.76 -6.94 -9.67
CA ARG A 361 -16.73 -6.70 -8.22
C ARG A 361 -15.60 -7.46 -7.52
N LYS A 362 -15.31 -8.71 -7.93
CA LYS A 362 -14.22 -9.51 -7.37
C LYS A 362 -12.85 -8.96 -7.79
N ARG A 363 -12.75 -8.40 -9.00
CA ARG A 363 -11.54 -7.72 -9.50
C ARG A 363 -11.23 -6.44 -8.69
N PHE A 364 -12.22 -5.56 -8.52
CA PHE A 364 -12.02 -4.27 -7.84
C PHE A 364 -11.91 -4.35 -6.32
N ARG A 365 -12.42 -5.41 -5.68
CA ARG A 365 -12.31 -5.63 -4.23
C ARG A 365 -11.09 -6.45 -3.80
N ASN A 366 -10.31 -6.95 -4.75
CA ASN A 366 -9.10 -7.69 -4.42
C ASN A 366 -8.05 -6.73 -3.82
N THR A 367 -7.29 -7.21 -2.85
CA THR A 367 -6.13 -6.48 -2.33
C THR A 367 -5.14 -6.27 -3.49
N TYR A 368 -4.61 -5.06 -3.65
CA TYR A 368 -3.73 -4.74 -4.78
C TYR A 368 -4.40 -4.84 -6.16
N ALA A 369 -5.71 -4.57 -6.26
CA ALA A 369 -6.45 -4.54 -7.53
C ALA A 369 -5.77 -3.70 -8.63
N GLY A 370 -5.07 -2.62 -8.26
CA GLY A 370 -4.26 -1.82 -9.18
C GLY A 370 -3.10 -2.61 -9.79
N LEU A 371 -2.28 -3.28 -8.96
CA LEU A 371 -1.18 -4.13 -9.44
C LEU A 371 -1.70 -5.29 -10.29
N TRP A 372 -2.82 -5.92 -9.91
CA TRP A 372 -3.47 -6.94 -10.73
C TRP A 372 -3.97 -6.43 -12.08
N ALA A 373 -4.44 -5.18 -12.15
CA ALA A 373 -4.86 -4.56 -13.41
C ALA A 373 -3.66 -4.28 -14.33
N VAL A 374 -2.56 -3.78 -13.75
CA VAL A 374 -1.29 -3.59 -14.47
C VAL A 374 -0.76 -4.91 -14.98
N LEU A 375 -0.67 -5.94 -14.13
CA LEU A 375 -0.21 -7.26 -14.53
C LEU A 375 -1.08 -7.86 -15.64
N TYR A 376 -2.41 -7.72 -15.54
CA TYR A 376 -3.30 -8.14 -16.62
C TYR A 376 -2.97 -7.42 -17.93
N GLN A 377 -2.82 -6.10 -17.92
CA GLN A 377 -2.51 -5.34 -19.13
C GLN A 377 -1.16 -5.78 -19.74
N VAL A 378 -0.13 -5.99 -18.92
CA VAL A 378 1.19 -6.44 -19.39
C VAL A 378 1.10 -7.84 -19.99
N VAL A 379 0.36 -8.76 -19.38
CA VAL A 379 0.20 -10.13 -19.90
C VAL A 379 -0.67 -10.17 -21.17
N ASP A 380 -1.76 -9.41 -21.21
CA ASP A 380 -2.71 -9.37 -22.33
C ASP A 380 -2.11 -8.72 -23.59
N THR A 381 -1.17 -7.79 -23.42
CA THR A 381 -0.48 -7.11 -24.53
C THR A 381 0.80 -7.81 -24.98
N ARG A 382 1.25 -8.84 -24.26
CA ARG A 382 2.47 -9.59 -24.55
C ARG A 382 2.21 -10.65 -25.63
N PRO A 383 3.06 -10.75 -26.68
CA PRO A 383 2.92 -11.80 -27.70
C PRO A 383 3.15 -13.22 -27.17
N GLY A 384 4.17 -13.42 -26.34
CA GLY A 384 4.48 -14.71 -25.72
C GLY A 384 3.54 -15.05 -24.56
N LYS A 385 3.20 -16.33 -24.41
CA LYS A 385 2.31 -16.83 -23.36
C LYS A 385 2.97 -16.76 -21.99
N VAL A 386 2.15 -16.48 -20.97
CA VAL A 386 2.59 -16.45 -19.57
C VAL A 386 1.84 -17.50 -18.78
N GLU A 387 2.57 -18.47 -18.26
CA GLU A 387 2.06 -19.46 -17.31
C GLU A 387 2.68 -19.23 -15.93
N VAL A 388 1.91 -19.54 -14.89
CA VAL A 388 2.35 -19.39 -13.50
C VAL A 388 2.10 -20.69 -12.75
N GLU A 389 3.17 -21.26 -12.21
CA GLU A 389 3.19 -22.53 -11.49
C GLU A 389 3.50 -22.29 -10.02
N TRP A 390 2.68 -22.88 -9.16
CA TRP A 390 3.00 -22.94 -7.74
C TRP A 390 4.03 -24.05 -7.50
N ILE A 391 5.09 -23.71 -6.79
CA ILE A 391 6.07 -24.66 -6.28
C ILE A 391 6.04 -24.67 -4.76
N LYS A 392 6.44 -25.78 -4.16
CA LYS A 392 6.48 -25.87 -2.72
C LYS A 392 7.72 -25.13 -2.19
N GLY A 393 7.52 -24.14 -1.32
CA GLY A 393 8.60 -23.44 -0.62
C GLY A 393 9.47 -24.39 0.20
N HIS A 394 10.73 -24.01 0.43
CA HIS A 394 11.73 -24.79 1.18
C HIS A 394 11.88 -26.25 0.71
N SER A 395 11.75 -26.48 -0.61
CA SER A 395 11.88 -27.81 -1.22
C SER A 395 13.22 -28.02 -1.93
N ASN A 396 14.24 -27.21 -1.62
CA ASN A 396 15.58 -27.24 -2.22
C ASN A 396 15.57 -27.09 -3.75
N ILE A 397 14.61 -26.32 -4.28
CA ILE A 397 14.56 -25.99 -5.70
C ILE A 397 15.52 -24.82 -5.93
N LEU A 398 16.68 -25.10 -6.55
CA LEU A 398 17.78 -24.14 -6.68
C LEU A 398 17.34 -22.74 -7.13
N GLY A 399 16.51 -22.63 -8.17
CA GLY A 399 16.05 -21.33 -8.67
C GLY A 399 15.18 -20.55 -7.67
N ASN A 400 14.37 -21.25 -6.88
CA ASN A 400 13.56 -20.64 -5.83
C ASN A 400 14.42 -20.17 -4.66
N GLU A 401 15.37 -21.00 -4.22
CA GLU A 401 16.28 -20.63 -3.12
C GLU A 401 17.15 -19.41 -3.49
N LEU A 402 17.58 -19.32 -4.76
CA LEU A 402 18.30 -18.14 -5.27
C LEU A 402 17.40 -16.89 -5.32
N ALA A 403 16.13 -17.04 -5.71
CA ALA A 403 15.17 -15.94 -5.72
C ALA A 403 14.87 -15.44 -4.29
N ASP A 404 14.64 -16.35 -3.33
CA ASP A 404 14.46 -16.02 -1.91
C ASP A 404 15.69 -15.28 -1.34
N GLN A 405 16.88 -15.82 -1.59
CA GLN A 405 18.13 -15.21 -1.14
C GLN A 405 18.33 -13.81 -1.74
N ALA A 406 18.08 -13.64 -3.04
CA ALA A 406 18.15 -12.35 -3.71
C ALA A 406 17.12 -11.35 -3.17
N ALA A 407 15.87 -11.78 -2.96
CA ALA A 407 14.82 -10.93 -2.40
C ALA A 407 15.16 -10.49 -0.97
N LYS A 408 15.67 -11.38 -0.12
CA LYS A 408 16.15 -11.05 1.23
C LYS A 408 17.33 -10.08 1.19
N GLY A 409 18.30 -10.32 0.31
CA GLY A 409 19.45 -9.42 0.12
C GLY A 409 19.01 -8.03 -0.31
N ALA A 410 18.07 -7.93 -1.25
CA ALA A 410 17.49 -6.66 -1.68
C ALA A 410 16.73 -5.97 -0.54
N ALA A 411 15.95 -6.69 0.27
CA ALA A 411 15.23 -6.12 1.41
C ALA A 411 16.16 -5.57 2.50
N GLN A 412 17.35 -6.16 2.68
CA GLN A 412 18.38 -5.67 3.61
C GLN A 412 19.21 -4.51 3.03
N SER A 413 19.19 -4.34 1.71
CA SER A 413 19.97 -3.30 1.04
C SER A 413 19.33 -1.92 1.18
N ASN A 414 20.15 -0.87 1.10
CA ASN A 414 19.69 0.52 1.14
C ASN A 414 19.34 1.07 -0.26
N THR A 415 18.94 0.19 -1.19
CA THR A 415 18.57 0.57 -2.56
C THR A 415 17.28 1.38 -2.58
N ALA A 416 17.15 2.22 -3.61
CA ALA A 416 15.91 2.96 -3.86
C ALA A 416 14.80 1.98 -4.27
N PRO A 417 13.58 2.17 -3.78
CA PRO A 417 12.42 1.34 -4.11
C PRO A 417 11.84 1.65 -5.50
N TRP A 418 11.19 0.64 -6.10
CA TRP A 418 10.53 0.63 -7.42
C TRP A 418 9.16 1.30 -7.44
#